data_AF-A0A7W1L910-F1
#
_entry.id   AF-A0A7W1L910-F1
#
_cell.length_a   1.000
_cell.length_b   1.000
_cell.length_c   1.000
_cell.angle_alpha   90.00
_cell.angle_beta   90.00
_cell.angle_gamma   90.00
#
_symmetry.space_group_name_H-M   'P 1'
#
loop_
_entity.id
_entity.type
_entity.pdbx_description
1 polymer ?
#
loop_
_entity_poly.entity_id
_entity_poly.type
_entity_poly.pdbx_seq_one_letter_code
_entity_poly.pdbx_strand_id
1 'polypeptide(L)' 'MKAKFFASLLIISAFCLTIFGQTQAKSDSKTVNVKMPAVQFFPLSELKEGMRGTARTVFRGSAPEEFQVEILG' A
#
# COMPACT_ATOMS: atom_id res chain seq x y z
N MET A 1 -25.52 -55.98 -7.35
CA MET A 1 -25.34 -54.78 -8.19
C MET A 1 -25.29 -53.47 -7.39
N LYS A 2 -25.99 -53.36 -6.25
CA LYS A 2 -26.06 -52.12 -5.45
C LYS A 2 -24.71 -51.70 -4.82
N ALA A 3 -23.94 -52.63 -4.27
CA ALA A 3 -22.67 -52.33 -3.59
C ALA A 3 -21.58 -51.75 -4.52
N LYS A 4 -21.53 -52.17 -5.79
CA LYS A 4 -20.56 -51.64 -6.78
C LYS A 4 -20.91 -50.22 -7.21
N PHE A 5 -22.21 -49.91 -7.28
CA PHE A 5 -22.70 -48.57 -7.58
C PHE A 5 -22.41 -47.59 -6.42
N PHE A 6 -22.63 -48.03 -5.17
CA PHE A 6 -22.27 -47.23 -3.98
C PHE A 6 -20.77 -47.00 -3.84
N ALA A 7 -19.93 -48.00 -4.15
CA ALA A 7 -18.48 -47.84 -4.13
C ALA A 7 -17.99 -46.83 -5.19
N SER A 8 -18.58 -46.85 -6.39
CA SER A 8 -18.24 -45.88 -7.44
C SER A 8 -18.65 -44.45 -7.09
N LEU A 9 -19.79 -44.26 -6.41
CA LEU A 9 -20.25 -42.93 -5.97
C LEU A 9 -19.31 -42.33 -4.91
N LEU A 10 -18.79 -43.15 -4.01
CA LEU A 10 -17.87 -42.73 -2.95
C LEU A 10 -16.50 -42.30 -3.49
N ILE A 11 -16.01 -42.99 -4.52
CA ILE A 11 -14.72 -42.66 -5.17
C ILE A 11 -14.81 -41.34 -5.95
N ILE A 12 -15.92 -41.08 -6.63
CA ILE A 12 -16.14 -39.82 -7.38
C ILE A 12 -16.28 -38.62 -6.43
N SER A 13 -16.92 -38.80 -5.27
CA SER A 13 -17.03 -37.76 -4.24
C SER A 13 -15.68 -37.33 -3.68
N ALA A 14 -14.74 -38.26 -3.48
CA ALA A 14 -13.42 -37.95 -2.93
C ALA A 14 -12.55 -37.14 -3.92
N PHE A 15 -12.73 -37.35 -5.23
CA PHE A 15 -11.96 -36.66 -6.28
C PHE A 15 -12.45 -35.22 -6.54
N CYS A 16 -13.72 -34.91 -6.24
CA CYS A 16 -14.26 -33.55 -6.41
C CYS A 16 -13.70 -32.53 -5.39
N LEU A 17 -13.21 -32.96 -4.23
CA LEU A 17 -12.77 -32.05 -3.17
C LEU A 17 -11.38 -31.44 -3.40
N THR A 18 -10.54 -32.05 -4.24
CA THR A 18 -9.14 -31.58 -4.44
C THR A 18 -8.96 -30.52 -5.52
N ILE A 19 -10.00 -30.21 -6.32
CA ILE A 19 -9.91 -29.25 -7.43
C ILE A 19 -10.38 -27.84 -7.03
N PHE A 20 -11.18 -27.69 -5.96
CA PHE A 20 -11.79 -26.41 -5.56
C PHE A 20 -11.03 -25.63 -4.48
N GLY A 21 -9.71 -25.85 -4.37
CA GLY A 21 -8.84 -25.23 -3.36
C GLY A 21 -8.04 -24.02 -3.86
N GLN A 22 -8.59 -23.11 -4.67
CA GLN A 22 -7.95 -21.80 -4.89
C GLN A 22 -8.26 -20.89 -3.70
N THR A 23 -7.35 -20.84 -2.74
CA THR A 23 -7.39 -19.83 -1.68
C THR A 23 -6.95 -18.49 -2.29
N GLN A 24 -7.76 -17.45 -2.08
CA GLN A 24 -7.39 -16.10 -2.52
C GLN A 24 -6.12 -15.67 -1.80
N ALA A 25 -5.10 -15.25 -2.56
CA ALA A 25 -3.92 -14.62 -2.00
C ALA A 25 -4.37 -13.34 -1.27
N LYS A 26 -4.36 -13.37 0.07
CA LYS A 26 -4.47 -12.15 0.87
C LYS A 26 -3.25 -11.29 0.58
N SER A 27 -3.38 -10.37 -0.37
CA SER A 27 -2.50 -9.23 -0.47
C SER A 27 -2.70 -8.42 0.81
N ASP A 28 -1.78 -8.57 1.75
CA ASP A 28 -1.67 -7.73 2.94
C ASP A 28 -1.18 -6.35 2.48
N SER A 29 -2.03 -5.65 1.71
CA SER A 29 -1.92 -4.22 1.50
C SER A 29 -2.22 -3.60 2.85
N LYS A 30 -1.17 -3.51 3.66
CA LYS A 30 -1.11 -2.65 4.82
C LYS A 30 -1.34 -1.23 4.30
N THR A 31 -2.60 -0.85 4.15
CA THR A 31 -3.01 0.53 3.96
C THR A 31 -2.51 1.22 5.22
N VAL A 32 -1.34 1.83 5.10
CA VAL A 32 -0.86 2.75 6.12
C VAL A 32 -1.89 3.87 6.09
N ASN A 33 -2.90 3.77 6.94
CA ASN A 33 -3.76 4.88 7.31
C ASN A 33 -2.86 5.83 8.08
N VAL A 34 -1.96 6.51 7.35
CA VAL A 34 -1.31 7.71 7.84
C VAL A 34 -2.48 8.65 7.97
N LYS A 35 -3.00 8.78 9.20
CA LYS A 35 -3.72 9.97 9.61
C LYS A 35 -2.68 11.09 9.52
N MET A 36 -2.39 11.53 8.30
CA MET A 36 -1.57 12.69 8.06
C MET A 36 -2.29 13.78 8.84
N PRO A 37 -1.65 14.43 9.83
CA PRO A 37 -2.17 15.71 10.27
C PRO A 37 -2.43 16.49 8.99
N ALA A 38 -3.60 17.09 8.85
CA ALA A 38 -3.89 17.91 7.67
C ALA A 38 -2.79 18.96 7.60
N VAL A 39 -1.76 18.70 6.80
CA VAL A 39 -0.64 19.61 6.61
C VAL A 39 -1.26 20.71 5.78
N GLN A 40 -1.66 21.79 6.45
CA GLN A 40 -2.11 22.99 5.77
C GLN A 40 -0.87 23.53 5.05
N PHE A 41 -0.82 23.31 3.74
CA PHE A 41 0.20 23.93 2.91
C PHE A 41 0.02 25.44 2.98
N PHE A 42 1.13 26.15 3.06
CA PHE A 42 1.11 27.61 3.00
C PHE A 42 0.64 28.05 1.60
N PRO A 43 -0.38 28.93 1.48
CA PRO A 43 -0.87 29.35 0.17
C PRO A 43 0.19 30.07 -0.65
N LEU A 44 0.30 29.74 -1.94
CA LEU A 44 1.29 30.38 -2.82
C LEU A 44 1.05 31.89 -2.98
N SER A 45 -0.20 32.34 -2.93
CA SER A 45 -0.56 33.77 -2.98
C SER A 45 -0.09 34.56 -1.77
N GLU A 46 0.23 33.90 -0.67
CA GLU A 46 0.75 34.52 0.55
C GLU A 46 2.28 34.53 0.59
N LEU A 47 2.94 33.82 -0.34
CA LEU A 47 4.38 33.79 -0.46
C LEU A 47 4.90 35.15 -0.98
N LYS A 48 5.96 35.66 -0.38
CA LYS A 48 6.55 36.97 -0.68
C LYS A 48 8.07 36.86 -0.77
N GLU A 49 8.65 37.75 -1.56
CA GLU A 49 10.10 37.95 -1.62
C GLU A 49 10.66 38.28 -0.23
N GLY A 50 11.87 37.79 0.05
CA GLY A 50 12.54 37.90 1.34
C GLY A 50 12.03 36.93 2.42
N MET A 51 10.96 36.15 2.17
CA MET A 51 10.52 35.13 3.12
C MET A 51 11.58 34.03 3.28
N ARG A 52 11.77 33.56 4.51
CA ARG A 52 12.72 32.49 4.83
C ARG A 52 12.01 31.24 5.31
N GLY A 53 12.61 30.09 5.01
CA GLY A 53 12.09 28.79 5.42
C GLY A 53 13.19 27.76 5.59
N THR A 54 12.78 26.57 6.04
CA THR A 54 13.62 25.39 6.09
C THR A 54 13.12 24.41 5.04
N ALA A 55 13.96 24.11 4.06
CA ALA A 55 13.70 23.10 3.05
C ALA A 55 14.43 21.82 3.40
N ARG A 56 13.97 20.70 2.83
CA ARG A 56 14.64 19.40 2.93
C ARG A 56 15.02 18.93 1.53
N THR A 57 16.28 18.62 1.31
CA THR A 57 16.76 18.06 0.04
C THR A 57 17.82 17.00 0.27
N VAL A 58 18.07 16.14 -0.71
CA VAL A 58 19.12 15.12 -0.63
C VAL A 58 20.36 15.68 -1.32
N PHE A 59 21.30 16.24 -0.54
CA PHE A 59 22.57 16.72 -1.10
C PHE A 59 23.52 15.55 -1.42
N ARG A 60 23.54 14.51 -0.58
CA ARG A 60 24.35 13.29 -0.75
C ARG A 60 23.64 12.08 -0.16
N GLY A 61 23.98 10.89 -0.65
CA GLY A 61 23.41 9.63 -0.14
C GLY A 61 21.93 9.49 -0.49
N SER A 62 21.14 8.97 0.45
CA SER A 62 19.71 8.66 0.25
C SER A 62 18.79 9.30 1.30
N ALA A 63 19.32 10.18 2.15
CA ALA A 63 18.58 10.80 3.24
C ALA A 63 18.35 12.30 2.96
N PRO A 64 17.13 12.83 3.20
CA PRO A 64 16.90 14.26 3.13
C PRO A 64 17.60 14.99 4.29
N GLU A 65 18.23 16.12 3.98
CA GLU A 65 18.91 17.02 4.91
C GLU A 65 18.23 18.39 4.88
N GLU A 66 18.16 19.03 6.05
CA GLU A 66 17.58 20.37 6.20
C GLU A 66 18.56 21.46 5.78
N PHE A 67 18.05 22.47 5.10
CA PHE A 67 18.81 23.67 4.75
C PHE A 67 17.92 24.90 4.70
N GLN A 68 18.54 26.05 4.94
CA GLN A 68 17.85 27.33 4.98
C GLN A 68 17.64 27.87 3.56
N VAL A 69 16.43 28.35 3.28
CA VAL A 69 16.06 28.94 2.00
C VAL A 69 15.49 30.34 2.20
N GLU A 70 15.65 31.16 1.16
CA GLU A 70 15.04 32.48 1.04
C GLU A 70 14.31 32.57 -0.31
N ILE A 71 13.12 33.16 -0.31
CA ILE A 71 12.32 33.42 -1.51
C ILE A 71 12.83 34.71 -2.14
N LEU A 72 13.30 34.66 -3.39
CA LEU A 72 13.94 35.82 -4.04
C LEU A 72 13.04 36.58 -5.02
N GLY A 73 11.92 35.99 -5.47
CA GLY A 73 11.10 36.49 -6.58
C GLY A 73 10.56 35.36 -7.43
#